data_AF-A0A7C8IU49-F1
#
_entry.id   AF-A0A7C8IU49-F1
#
_cell.length_a   1.000
_cell.length_b   1.000
_cell.length_c   1.000
_cell.angle_alpha   90.00
_cell.angle_beta   90.00
_cell.angle_gamma   90.00
#
_symmetry.space_group_name_H-M   'P 1'
#
loop_
_entity.id
_entity.type
_entity.pdbx_description
1 polymer ?
#
loop_
_entity_poly.entity_id
_entity_poly.type
_entity_poly.pdbx_seq_one_letter_code
_entity_poly.pdbx_strand_id
1 'polypeptide(L)'
;MDEIPPPSLHLERTTIGGNTSIPRIISGLWQLAGGHDEQVNIDEAAGTMELLVKAGFDCFDMADHYGVAELVVGKFRASSPNDMLAFTKWCPPENGIKSFEAAEQAVMLSGERMKQRQITLMQCRFLPPHIHSGNDASVLSFDHIWNYADDTYWHNLMHLRVMQKRGNIKHIGVTNVDAAHLELLIDSGFDIATNQVSCSVLDQRLVRGRLASVCVKHKVGVLAYGTLLGGFLSEKWLDQPEPEDMNSLNWSLRKYLRFIRAAGGWEPFQGLLRALSAIAQKHNVSIPAVATRYVLDIPIVSAVIVGCRLSAESYKYATRNLEAFSFALSEDDYVLIRKAQQALSDIPGDCGDEYRRPPYLTAAGDLSHHLKDSQDKAAERSYNRREEDRVLYGESMGADCRLLPADVSIPVLGGSSARSQTVAILDIIAHAIKALGGTLSDVVRTRVIVRNEQDCEEISRLVGAEYLVEIEAEACLGFNEVFRLSLP
;
A
#
# COMPACT_ATOMS: atom_id res chain seq x y z
N MET A 1 42.45 -29.28 5.98
CA MET A 1 41.58 -28.85 4.88
C MET A 1 40.90 -27.62 5.38
N ASP A 2 41.39 -26.46 4.95
CA ASP A 2 40.87 -25.19 5.41
C ASP A 2 39.48 -25.00 4.84
N GLU A 3 38.50 -24.78 5.71
CA GLU A 3 37.15 -24.44 5.29
C GLU A 3 37.23 -23.12 4.52
N ILE A 4 36.88 -23.17 3.23
CA ILE A 4 36.65 -21.98 2.43
C ILE A 4 35.54 -21.22 3.18
N PRO A 5 35.78 -19.99 3.68
CA PRO A 5 34.74 -19.24 4.37
C PRO A 5 33.55 -19.10 3.41
N PRO A 6 32.30 -19.29 3.90
CA PRO A 6 31.14 -19.16 3.04
C PRO A 6 31.19 -17.80 2.33
N PRO A 7 30.84 -17.73 1.02
CA PRO A 7 30.82 -16.46 0.31
C PRO A 7 30.00 -15.47 1.13
N SER A 8 30.59 -14.31 1.40
CA SER A 8 30.01 -13.34 2.33
C SER A 8 28.59 -13.01 1.88
N LEU A 9 27.61 -13.41 2.70
CA LEU A 9 26.19 -13.23 2.39
C LEU A 9 25.90 -11.73 2.34
N HIS A 10 25.71 -11.24 1.12
CA HIS A 10 25.39 -9.85 0.83
C HIS A 10 23.93 -9.75 0.38
N LEU A 11 23.29 -8.63 0.69
CA LEU A 11 21.97 -8.34 0.14
C LEU A 11 22.06 -8.26 -1.39
N GLU A 12 21.20 -9.03 -2.08
CA GLU A 12 20.89 -8.74 -3.48
C GLU A 12 20.47 -7.26 -3.60
N ARG A 13 20.77 -6.64 -4.74
CA ARG A 13 20.31 -5.29 -5.07
C ARG A 13 19.50 -5.28 -6.35
N THR A 14 18.58 -4.34 -6.45
CA THR A 14 17.81 -4.03 -7.67
C THR A 14 17.78 -2.52 -7.90
N THR A 15 17.05 -2.05 -8.91
CA THR A 15 16.94 -0.62 -9.25
C THR A 15 15.49 -0.18 -9.31
N ILE A 16 15.14 0.89 -8.59
CA ILE A 16 13.85 1.57 -8.67
C ILE A 16 13.97 2.91 -9.41
N GLY A 17 12.88 3.36 -10.04
CA GLY A 17 12.83 4.61 -10.81
C GLY A 17 13.91 4.70 -11.89
N GLY A 18 14.32 3.56 -12.45
CA GLY A 18 15.36 3.42 -13.47
C GLY A 18 16.80 3.78 -13.06
N ASN A 19 17.04 4.39 -11.88
CA ASN A 19 18.36 4.96 -11.53
C ASN A 19 18.76 4.97 -10.05
N THR A 20 17.99 4.35 -9.14
CA THR A 20 18.36 4.21 -7.72
C THR A 20 18.56 2.74 -7.37
N SER A 21 19.79 2.34 -7.07
CA SER A 21 20.09 0.97 -6.61
C SER A 21 19.73 0.78 -5.14
N ILE A 22 18.83 -0.15 -4.84
CA ILE A 22 18.34 -0.47 -3.50
C ILE A 22 18.70 -1.91 -3.13
N PRO A 23 18.91 -2.24 -1.84
CA PRO A 23 18.92 -3.64 -1.40
C PRO A 23 17.52 -4.24 -1.52
N ARG A 24 17.45 -5.56 -1.73
CA ARG A 24 16.17 -6.28 -1.82
C ARG A 24 15.53 -6.59 -0.46
N ILE A 25 16.22 -6.34 0.65
CA ILE A 25 15.61 -6.21 1.98
C ILE A 25 15.81 -4.78 2.46
N ILE A 26 14.71 -4.13 2.83
CA ILE A 26 14.67 -2.79 3.42
C ILE A 26 14.29 -2.92 4.90
N SER A 27 14.99 -2.18 5.76
CA SER A 27 14.71 -2.12 7.20
C SER A 27 13.54 -1.17 7.47
N GLY A 28 12.35 -1.70 7.76
CA GLY A 28 11.18 -0.90 8.12
C GLY A 28 11.24 -0.43 9.57
N LEU A 29 10.96 0.85 9.82
CA LEU A 29 11.06 1.48 11.15
C LEU A 29 9.69 1.72 11.83
N TRP A 30 8.65 1.01 11.41
CA TRP A 30 7.28 1.22 11.92
C TRP A 30 7.11 0.90 13.41
N GLN A 31 7.99 0.07 14.00
CA GLN A 31 7.96 -0.17 15.45
C GLN A 31 8.23 1.09 16.29
N LEU A 32 8.86 2.11 15.70
CA LEU A 32 9.12 3.41 16.35
C LEU A 32 7.89 4.33 16.38
N ALA A 33 6.77 3.94 15.78
CA ALA A 33 5.50 4.67 15.81
C ALA A 33 4.78 4.62 17.17
N GLY A 34 5.22 3.75 18.09
CA GLY A 34 4.55 3.46 19.36
C GLY A 34 3.78 2.14 19.34
N GLY A 35 3.27 1.71 20.49
CA GLY A 35 2.56 0.43 20.65
C GLY A 35 3.45 -0.82 20.62
N HIS A 36 4.77 -0.65 20.56
CA HIS A 36 5.77 -1.72 20.64
C HIS A 36 6.80 -1.49 21.74
N ASP A 37 7.33 -0.26 21.86
CA ASP A 37 8.29 0.16 22.89
C ASP A 37 7.88 1.58 23.39
N GLU A 38 7.89 1.86 24.70
CA GLU A 38 7.30 3.08 25.28
C GLU A 38 8.19 4.33 25.18
N GLN A 39 9.51 4.16 25.11
CA GLN A 39 10.49 5.26 24.93
C GLN A 39 11.66 4.78 24.06
N VAL A 40 11.87 5.45 22.91
CA VAL A 40 12.98 5.15 22.00
C VAL A 40 14.13 6.13 22.27
N ASN A 41 15.30 5.60 22.66
CA ASN A 41 16.52 6.40 22.75
C ASN A 41 17.12 6.63 21.35
N ILE A 42 17.08 7.88 20.88
CA ILE A 42 17.54 8.27 19.54
C ILE A 42 19.04 7.96 19.32
N ASP A 43 19.87 8.12 20.35
CA ASP A 43 21.32 7.93 20.23
C ASP A 43 21.70 6.45 20.17
N GLU A 44 21.01 5.60 20.94
CA GLU A 44 21.15 4.15 20.89
C GLU A 44 20.64 3.59 19.55
N ALA A 45 19.46 4.04 19.11
CA ALA A 45 18.88 3.63 17.84
C ALA A 45 19.77 4.00 16.64
N ALA A 46 20.37 5.20 16.64
CA ALA A 46 21.34 5.61 15.63
C ALA A 46 22.65 4.79 15.71
N GLY A 47 23.10 4.40 16.91
CA GLY A 47 24.21 3.47 17.10
C GLY A 47 23.92 2.08 16.51
N THR A 48 22.70 1.57 16.69
CA THR A 48 22.26 0.31 16.06
C THR A 48 22.20 0.42 14.53
N MET A 49 21.75 1.56 13.98
CA MET A 49 21.78 1.79 12.52
C MET A 49 23.20 1.69 11.95
N GLU A 50 24.22 2.22 12.62
CA GLU A 50 25.62 2.10 12.20
C GLU A 50 26.11 0.64 12.12
N LEU A 51 25.65 -0.23 13.01
CA LEU A 51 25.94 -1.68 12.93
C LEU A 51 25.24 -2.34 11.75
N LEU A 52 23.98 -1.96 11.47
CA LEU A 52 23.18 -2.48 10.36
C LEU A 52 23.75 -2.05 8.99
N VAL A 53 24.08 -0.76 8.83
CA VAL A 53 24.68 -0.22 7.60
C VAL A 53 26.03 -0.90 7.32
N LYS A 54 26.86 -1.13 8.35
CA LYS A 54 28.12 -1.91 8.21
C LYS A 54 27.91 -3.37 7.81
N ALA A 55 26.78 -3.97 8.18
CA ALA A 55 26.38 -5.31 7.72
C ALA A 55 25.68 -5.29 6.33
N GLY A 56 25.63 -4.15 5.65
CA GLY A 56 25.04 -3.99 4.32
C GLY A 56 23.55 -3.64 4.31
N PHE A 57 22.89 -3.52 5.46
CA PHE A 57 21.50 -3.04 5.56
C PHE A 57 21.47 -1.51 5.45
N ASP A 58 21.73 -1.02 4.23
CA ASP A 58 21.92 0.38 3.88
C ASP A 58 20.63 1.10 3.44
N CYS A 59 19.44 0.53 3.67
CA CYS A 59 18.17 1.15 3.27
C CYS A 59 17.09 1.01 4.35
N PHE A 60 16.44 2.13 4.66
CA PHE A 60 15.43 2.23 5.72
C PHE A 60 14.13 2.84 5.20
N ASP A 61 12.99 2.21 5.54
CA ASP A 61 11.64 2.71 5.26
C ASP A 61 11.00 3.24 6.55
N MET A 62 10.56 4.49 6.53
CA MET A 62 9.85 5.15 7.62
C MET A 62 8.63 5.92 7.10
N ALA A 63 8.01 6.74 7.96
CA ALA A 63 6.99 7.72 7.60
C ALA A 63 7.03 8.89 8.59
N ASP A 64 6.47 10.03 8.20
CA ASP A 64 6.27 11.24 9.00
C ASP A 64 5.59 11.03 10.37
N HIS A 65 4.74 9.99 10.48
CA HIS A 65 4.03 9.59 11.69
C HIS A 65 4.67 8.41 12.45
N TYR A 66 5.83 7.88 12.03
CA TYR A 66 6.54 6.82 12.75
C TYR A 66 7.36 7.36 13.95
N GLY A 67 6.70 8.13 14.82
CA GLY A 67 7.28 8.70 16.03
C GLY A 67 8.60 9.45 15.77
N VAL A 68 9.70 8.90 16.26
CA VAL A 68 11.05 9.51 16.15
C VAL A 68 11.88 9.02 14.96
N ALA A 69 11.34 8.15 14.07
CA ALA A 69 12.14 7.47 13.04
C ALA A 69 12.98 8.41 12.15
N GLU A 70 12.38 9.51 11.66
CA GLU A 70 13.08 10.50 10.84
C GLU A 70 14.21 11.20 11.61
N LEU A 71 14.04 11.43 12.92
CA LEU A 71 15.04 12.05 13.80
C LEU A 71 16.21 11.10 14.08
N VAL A 72 15.97 9.79 14.22
CA VAL A 72 17.03 8.78 14.36
C VAL A 72 17.90 8.74 13.10
N VAL A 73 17.27 8.79 11.92
CA VAL A 73 17.96 8.89 10.62
C VAL A 73 18.80 10.16 10.53
N GLY A 74 18.27 11.31 10.95
CA GLY A 74 19.04 12.57 11.00
C GLY A 74 20.14 12.60 12.05
N LYS A 75 19.98 11.89 13.17
CA LYS A 75 21.06 11.68 14.15
C LYS A 75 22.18 10.85 13.52
N PHE A 76 21.84 9.69 12.94
CA PHE A 76 22.77 8.80 12.26
C PHE A 76 23.60 9.54 11.20
N ARG A 77 22.94 10.28 10.28
CA ARG A 77 23.64 11.06 9.23
C ARG A 77 24.57 12.15 9.75
N ALA A 78 24.35 12.64 10.97
CA ALA A 78 25.22 13.64 11.59
C ALA A 78 26.40 13.01 12.36
N SER A 79 26.33 11.72 12.68
CA SER A 79 27.37 11.00 13.46
C SER A 79 28.17 9.97 12.66
N SER A 80 27.67 9.51 11.51
CA SER A 80 28.30 8.48 10.69
C SER A 80 28.82 9.03 9.35
N PRO A 81 30.00 8.60 8.88
CA PRO A 81 30.47 8.86 7.52
C PRO A 81 29.88 7.88 6.47
N ASN A 82 29.16 6.84 6.90
CA ASN A 82 28.56 5.86 5.99
C ASN A 82 27.28 6.44 5.36
N ASP A 83 27.10 6.26 4.06
CA ASP A 83 25.84 6.61 3.41
C ASP A 83 24.81 5.49 3.55
N MET A 84 23.55 5.86 3.43
CA MET A 84 22.40 4.96 3.40
C MET A 84 21.27 5.59 2.60
N LEU A 85 20.29 4.79 2.19
CA LEU A 85 19.04 5.26 1.64
C LEU A 85 17.99 5.38 2.75
N ALA A 86 17.25 6.49 2.73
CA ALA A 86 16.12 6.71 3.61
C ALA A 86 14.89 7.02 2.75
N PHE A 87 13.85 6.20 2.90
CA PHE A 87 12.55 6.38 2.28
C PHE A 87 11.58 6.80 3.37
N THR A 88 10.84 7.88 3.14
CA THR A 88 9.77 8.31 4.06
C THR A 88 8.43 8.31 3.33
N LYS A 89 7.36 8.58 4.06
CA LYS A 89 6.01 8.78 3.52
C LYS A 89 5.46 10.08 4.04
N TRP A 90 4.73 10.77 3.18
CA TRP A 90 3.88 11.88 3.58
C TRP A 90 2.45 11.37 3.71
N CYS A 91 1.89 11.60 4.90
CA CYS A 91 0.55 11.21 5.32
C CYS A 91 -0.23 12.47 5.69
N PRO A 92 -0.75 13.21 4.69
CA PRO A 92 -1.41 14.48 4.90
C PRO A 92 -2.62 14.34 5.86
N PRO A 93 -2.80 15.27 6.80
CA PRO A 93 -3.96 15.27 7.70
C PRO A 93 -5.24 15.64 6.94
N GLU A 94 -6.35 14.97 7.24
CA GLU A 94 -7.67 15.32 6.69
C GLU A 94 -8.28 16.55 7.36
N ASN A 95 -7.75 17.72 7.02
CA ASN A 95 -8.29 19.03 7.41
C ASN A 95 -8.84 19.82 6.19
N GLY A 96 -8.96 19.16 5.03
CA GLY A 96 -9.36 19.76 3.76
C GLY A 96 -8.31 20.69 3.11
N ILE A 97 -7.11 20.84 3.71
CA ILE A 97 -6.06 21.70 3.16
C ILE A 97 -5.36 20.99 2.01
N LYS A 98 -5.68 21.43 0.78
CA LYS A 98 -5.13 20.94 -0.49
C LYS A 98 -4.06 21.90 -1.06
N SER A 99 -3.42 22.71 -0.23
CA SER A 99 -2.49 23.78 -0.66
C SER A 99 -1.07 23.26 -0.90
N PHE A 100 -0.36 23.91 -1.83
CA PHE A 100 1.03 23.57 -2.14
C PHE A 100 1.96 23.85 -0.96
N GLU A 101 1.71 24.91 -0.20
CA GLU A 101 2.51 25.33 0.96
C GLU A 101 2.47 24.29 2.08
N ALA A 102 1.31 23.67 2.34
CA ALA A 102 1.18 22.60 3.33
C ALA A 102 1.99 21.36 2.91
N ALA A 103 1.95 21.01 1.63
CA ALA A 103 2.74 19.93 1.06
C ALA A 103 4.25 20.21 1.14
N GLU A 104 4.68 21.41 0.74
CA GLU A 104 6.08 21.84 0.78
C GLU A 104 6.62 21.88 2.22
N GLN A 105 5.84 22.40 3.19
CA GLN A 105 6.21 22.38 4.61
C GLN A 105 6.41 20.96 5.14
N ALA A 106 5.52 20.02 4.82
CA ALA A 106 5.64 18.63 5.28
C ALA A 106 6.88 17.94 4.70
N VAL A 107 7.10 18.05 3.38
CA VAL A 107 8.26 17.45 2.69
C VAL A 107 9.57 18.07 3.18
N MET A 108 9.61 19.39 3.38
CA MET A 108 10.80 20.08 3.91
C MET A 108 11.08 19.71 5.37
N LEU A 109 10.04 19.54 6.21
CA LEU A 109 10.20 19.08 7.59
C LEU A 109 10.77 17.65 7.68
N SER A 110 10.29 16.73 6.84
CA SER A 110 10.89 15.39 6.71
C SER A 110 12.36 15.46 6.28
N GLY A 111 12.69 16.34 5.31
CA GLY A 111 14.06 16.59 4.88
C GLY A 111 14.96 17.14 6.00
N GLU A 112 14.45 18.09 6.79
CA GLU A 112 15.15 18.66 7.95
C GLU A 112 15.42 17.59 9.03
N ARG A 113 14.37 16.86 9.43
CA ARG A 113 14.44 15.79 10.44
C ARG A 113 15.46 14.72 10.07
N MET A 114 15.43 14.26 8.82
CA MET A 114 16.37 13.27 8.27
C MET A 114 17.74 13.84 7.91
N LYS A 115 17.93 15.17 7.97
CA LYS A 115 19.11 15.91 7.50
C LYS A 115 19.48 15.58 6.04
N GLN A 116 18.49 15.58 5.16
CA GLN A 116 18.65 15.36 3.72
C GLN A 116 18.11 16.53 2.89
N ARG A 117 18.93 17.03 1.96
CA ARG A 117 18.53 18.09 1.02
C ARG A 117 17.58 17.59 -0.09
N GLN A 118 17.64 16.30 -0.41
CA GLN A 118 16.77 15.63 -1.37
C GLN A 118 16.33 14.29 -0.78
N ILE A 119 15.01 14.04 -0.76
CA ILE A 119 14.45 12.78 -0.32
C ILE A 119 14.53 11.77 -1.48
N THR A 120 15.12 10.60 -1.22
CA THR A 120 15.38 9.59 -2.27
C THR A 120 14.09 8.96 -2.81
N LEU A 121 13.16 8.63 -1.91
CA LEU A 121 11.81 8.17 -2.24
C LEU A 121 10.83 8.79 -1.25
N MET A 122 9.89 9.58 -1.77
CA MET A 122 8.74 10.08 -1.02
C MET A 122 7.53 9.28 -1.44
N GLN A 123 6.98 8.47 -0.53
CA GLN A 123 5.77 7.70 -0.81
C GLN A 123 4.55 8.48 -0.33
N CYS A 124 3.51 8.57 -1.16
CA CYS A 124 2.25 9.14 -0.73
C CYS A 124 1.35 8.05 -0.14
N ARG A 125 0.95 8.23 1.12
CA ARG A 125 0.05 7.34 1.84
C ARG A 125 -1.08 8.18 2.41
N PHE A 126 -2.29 8.02 1.86
CA PHE A 126 -3.43 8.77 2.35
C PHE A 126 -4.04 8.09 3.59
N LEU A 127 -4.58 8.92 4.48
CA LEU A 127 -5.09 8.60 5.80
C LEU A 127 -6.56 9.09 5.85
N PRO A 128 -7.53 8.32 6.40
CA PRO A 128 -8.95 8.65 6.51
C PRO A 128 -9.20 9.58 7.73
N PRO A 129 -10.45 10.01 7.98
CA PRO A 129 -10.70 10.96 9.06
C PRO A 129 -10.64 10.29 10.42
N HIS A 130 -9.71 10.76 11.25
CA HIS A 130 -9.77 10.59 12.70
C HIS A 130 -10.84 11.53 13.28
N ILE A 131 -12.06 11.02 13.47
CA ILE A 131 -13.09 11.72 14.26
C ILE A 131 -12.61 11.79 15.72
N HIS A 132 -12.01 12.92 16.10
CA HIS A 132 -11.66 13.22 17.48
C HIS A 132 -12.94 13.46 18.30
N SER A 133 -13.38 12.43 19.02
CA SER A 133 -14.39 12.54 20.09
C SER A 133 -13.83 11.95 21.37
N GLY A 134 -13.23 12.81 22.21
CA GLY A 134 -12.72 12.46 23.54
C GLY A 134 -11.23 12.75 23.75
N ASN A 135 -10.88 13.08 25.01
CA ASN A 135 -9.51 13.38 25.44
C ASN A 135 -8.63 12.12 25.63
N ASP A 136 -8.93 11.02 24.94
CA ASP A 136 -8.23 9.75 25.10
C ASP A 136 -7.16 9.58 24.02
N ALA A 137 -5.93 9.98 24.35
CA ALA A 137 -4.78 9.95 23.45
C ALA A 137 -4.23 8.53 23.16
N SER A 138 -4.97 7.48 23.53
CA SER A 138 -4.52 6.08 23.43
C SER A 138 -4.89 5.36 22.12
N VAL A 139 -5.82 5.89 21.32
CA VAL A 139 -6.29 5.25 20.07
C VAL A 139 -5.59 5.84 18.84
N LEU A 140 -4.27 5.69 18.77
CA LEU A 140 -3.50 5.88 17.55
C LEU A 140 -3.81 4.76 16.55
N SER A 141 -4.98 4.81 15.92
CA SER A 141 -5.32 3.93 14.80
C SER A 141 -4.46 4.30 13.60
N PHE A 142 -3.38 3.54 13.40
CA PHE A 142 -2.43 3.69 12.28
C PHE A 142 -2.89 2.99 10.98
N ASP A 143 -4.12 2.48 10.92
CA ASP A 143 -4.56 1.50 9.92
C ASP A 143 -5.56 2.04 8.91
N HIS A 144 -4.98 2.71 7.92
CA HIS A 144 -5.55 3.92 7.35
C HIS A 144 -4.88 4.22 5.98
N ILE A 145 -5.57 4.81 4.99
CA ILE A 145 -6.72 4.34 4.15
C ILE A 145 -6.85 5.34 2.99
N TRP A 146 -7.15 4.85 1.77
CA TRP A 146 -7.56 5.70 0.65
C TRP A 146 -9.09 5.71 0.50
N ASN A 147 -9.73 6.87 0.58
CA ASN A 147 -11.06 7.07 -0.01
C ASN A 147 -10.87 7.65 -1.41
N TYR A 148 -10.94 6.85 -2.47
CA TYR A 148 -10.74 7.34 -3.85
C TYR A 148 -11.81 8.35 -4.30
N ALA A 149 -12.97 8.34 -3.65
CA ALA A 149 -13.94 9.41 -3.78
C ALA A 149 -13.47 10.76 -3.19
N ASP A 150 -12.30 10.91 -2.57
CA ASP A 150 -11.74 12.23 -2.19
C ASP A 150 -10.53 12.58 -3.04
N ASP A 151 -10.67 13.60 -3.90
CA ASP A 151 -9.62 14.12 -4.77
C ASP A 151 -8.44 14.81 -4.03
N THR A 152 -8.43 14.81 -2.68
CA THR A 152 -7.24 15.13 -1.86
C THR A 152 -6.00 14.38 -2.35
N TYR A 153 -6.12 13.11 -2.74
CA TYR A 153 -4.97 12.33 -3.19
C TYR A 153 -4.33 12.89 -4.47
N TRP A 154 -5.18 13.37 -5.38
CA TRP A 154 -4.79 13.91 -6.67
C TRP A 154 -4.00 15.20 -6.51
N HIS A 155 -4.56 16.15 -5.75
CA HIS A 155 -3.93 17.43 -5.44
C HIS A 155 -2.55 17.23 -4.78
N ASN A 156 -2.47 16.32 -3.81
CA ASN A 156 -1.23 16.03 -3.10
C ASN A 156 -0.15 15.38 -4.00
N LEU A 157 -0.54 14.48 -4.92
CA LEU A 157 0.39 13.96 -5.94
C LEU A 157 0.83 15.04 -6.94
N MET A 158 -0.04 16.00 -7.30
CA MET A 158 0.38 17.17 -8.09
C MET A 158 1.44 17.99 -7.36
N HIS A 159 1.26 18.27 -6.06
CA HIS A 159 2.24 19.01 -5.26
C HIS A 159 3.58 18.27 -5.14
N LEU A 160 3.55 16.95 -4.89
CA LEU A 160 4.75 16.11 -4.90
C LEU A 160 5.46 16.14 -6.27
N ARG A 161 4.72 16.14 -7.38
CA ARG A 161 5.28 16.26 -8.74
C ARG A 161 6.00 17.60 -8.96
N VAL A 162 5.49 18.70 -8.40
CA VAL A 162 6.20 20.00 -8.43
C VAL A 162 7.50 19.91 -7.63
N MET A 163 7.47 19.35 -6.43
CA MET A 163 8.66 19.16 -5.59
C MET A 163 9.69 18.19 -6.19
N GLN A 164 9.24 17.19 -6.96
CA GLN A 164 10.12 16.32 -7.74
C GLN A 164 10.82 17.09 -8.87
N LYS A 165 10.08 17.92 -9.65
CA LYS A 165 10.67 18.80 -10.67
C LYS A 165 11.66 19.82 -10.09
N ARG A 166 11.39 20.35 -8.89
CA ARG A 166 12.30 21.26 -8.14
C ARG A 166 13.53 20.54 -7.57
N GLY A 167 13.54 19.20 -7.58
CA GLY A 167 14.65 18.38 -7.08
C GLY A 167 14.65 18.15 -5.56
N ASN A 168 13.60 18.53 -4.84
CA ASN A 168 13.43 18.20 -3.40
C ASN A 168 13.18 16.70 -3.19
N ILE A 169 12.54 16.05 -4.18
CA ILE A 169 12.24 14.61 -4.20
C ILE A 169 12.90 14.01 -5.44
N LYS A 170 13.58 12.86 -5.29
CA LYS A 170 14.12 12.12 -6.45
C LYS A 170 13.04 11.25 -7.10
N HIS A 171 12.39 10.39 -6.31
CA HIS A 171 11.34 9.48 -6.76
C HIS A 171 10.05 9.64 -5.94
N ILE A 172 8.91 9.57 -6.63
CA ILE A 172 7.59 9.48 -6.00
C ILE A 172 7.18 8.01 -5.96
N GLY A 173 6.69 7.55 -4.82
CA GLY A 173 6.01 6.27 -4.69
C GLY A 173 4.59 6.45 -4.15
N VAL A 174 3.83 5.36 -4.12
CA VAL A 174 2.52 5.27 -3.47
C VAL A 174 2.46 4.09 -2.51
N THR A 175 1.49 4.06 -1.61
CA THR A 175 1.30 2.97 -0.65
C THR A 175 -0.16 2.51 -0.66
N ASN A 176 -0.37 1.19 -0.75
CA ASN A 176 -1.67 0.52 -0.79
C ASN A 176 -2.59 0.96 -1.94
N VAL A 177 -2.04 1.23 -3.14
CA VAL A 177 -2.85 1.57 -4.33
C VAL A 177 -3.19 0.30 -5.10
N ASP A 178 -4.46 0.12 -5.48
CA ASP A 178 -4.89 -1.00 -6.33
C ASP A 178 -4.49 -0.83 -7.80
N ALA A 179 -4.73 -1.84 -8.63
CA ALA A 179 -4.36 -1.84 -10.04
C ALA A 179 -5.13 -0.82 -10.89
N ALA A 180 -6.36 -0.45 -10.52
CA ALA A 180 -7.18 0.49 -11.28
C ALA A 180 -6.72 1.93 -11.04
N HIS A 181 -6.52 2.30 -9.78
CA HIS A 181 -6.05 3.63 -9.40
C HIS A 181 -4.56 3.83 -9.72
N LEU A 182 -3.72 2.79 -9.69
CA LEU A 182 -2.33 2.90 -10.14
C LEU A 182 -2.27 3.19 -11.65
N GLU A 183 -3.07 2.50 -12.47
CA GLU A 183 -3.15 2.75 -13.91
C GLU A 183 -3.71 4.15 -14.20
N LEU A 184 -4.74 4.59 -13.46
CA LEU A 184 -5.28 5.96 -13.51
C LEU A 184 -4.21 7.02 -13.24
N LEU A 185 -3.42 6.88 -12.16
CA LEU A 185 -2.38 7.84 -11.81
C LEU A 185 -1.28 7.90 -12.88
N ILE A 186 -0.92 6.78 -13.49
CA ILE A 186 0.15 6.74 -14.50
C ILE A 186 -0.35 7.25 -15.86
N ASP A 187 -1.57 6.92 -16.26
CA ASP A 187 -2.20 7.46 -17.48
C ASP A 187 -2.44 8.99 -17.36
N SER A 188 -2.60 9.48 -16.13
CA SER A 188 -2.58 10.91 -15.78
C SER A 188 -1.19 11.56 -15.83
N GLY A 189 -0.14 10.80 -16.18
CA GLY A 189 1.22 11.29 -16.34
C GLY A 189 1.99 11.54 -15.04
N PHE A 190 1.64 10.89 -13.93
CA PHE A 190 2.54 10.80 -12.77
C PHE A 190 3.62 9.75 -13.00
N ASP A 191 4.87 10.09 -12.65
CA ASP A 191 6.01 9.17 -12.69
C ASP A 191 6.12 8.45 -11.33
N ILE A 192 5.43 7.31 -11.20
CA ILE A 192 5.36 6.52 -9.98
C ILE A 192 6.43 5.43 -10.01
N ALA A 193 7.49 5.59 -9.21
CA ALA A 193 8.61 4.65 -9.16
C ALA A 193 8.28 3.34 -8.43
N THR A 194 7.44 3.40 -7.40
CA THR A 194 7.10 2.24 -6.56
C THR A 194 5.68 2.24 -6.01
N ASN A 195 5.10 1.06 -5.80
CA ASN A 195 3.89 0.86 -5.00
C ASN A 195 4.20 -0.07 -3.82
N GLN A 196 3.99 0.40 -2.59
CA GLN A 196 4.19 -0.36 -1.37
C GLN A 196 2.90 -1.05 -0.94
N VAL A 197 2.85 -2.39 -0.96
CA VAL A 197 1.63 -3.18 -0.72
C VAL A 197 1.88 -4.40 0.18
N SER A 198 0.81 -4.91 0.80
CA SER A 198 0.83 -6.20 1.50
C SER A 198 1.10 -7.33 0.50
N CYS A 199 2.09 -8.17 0.79
CA CYS A 199 2.32 -9.42 0.06
C CYS A 199 3.06 -10.43 0.96
N SER A 200 2.64 -11.69 0.92
CA SER A 200 3.27 -12.80 1.64
C SER A 200 3.05 -14.11 0.88
N VAL A 201 3.53 -15.24 1.40
CA VAL A 201 3.21 -16.57 0.84
C VAL A 201 1.70 -16.88 0.91
N LEU A 202 0.99 -16.25 1.85
CA LEU A 202 -0.46 -16.40 2.07
C LEU A 202 -1.29 -15.37 1.28
N ASP A 203 -0.84 -14.12 1.20
CA ASP A 203 -1.54 -13.05 0.48
C ASP A 203 -1.18 -13.06 -1.01
N GLN A 204 -2.00 -13.75 -1.80
CA GLN A 204 -1.76 -13.98 -3.22
C GLN A 204 -2.31 -12.88 -4.15
N ARG A 205 -2.95 -11.83 -3.63
CA ARG A 205 -3.63 -10.80 -4.44
C ARG A 205 -2.70 -10.11 -5.43
N LEU A 206 -1.45 -9.85 -5.05
CA LEU A 206 -0.43 -9.30 -5.96
C LEU A 206 -0.18 -10.19 -7.19
N VAL A 207 -0.17 -11.53 -7.01
CA VAL A 207 0.24 -12.50 -8.03
C VAL A 207 -0.94 -12.99 -8.87
N ARG A 208 -2.12 -13.17 -8.25
CA ARG A 208 -3.36 -13.57 -8.94
C ARG A 208 -4.12 -12.39 -9.55
N GLY A 209 -4.01 -11.21 -8.95
CA GLY A 209 -4.74 -10.00 -9.34
C GLY A 209 -4.06 -9.21 -10.46
N ARG A 210 -4.68 -8.08 -10.84
CA ARG A 210 -4.19 -7.20 -11.91
C ARG A 210 -2.95 -6.41 -11.52
N LEU A 211 -2.65 -6.20 -10.23
CA LEU A 211 -1.61 -5.25 -9.83
C LEU A 211 -0.22 -5.61 -10.39
N ALA A 212 0.18 -6.88 -10.38
CA ALA A 212 1.45 -7.29 -10.98
C ALA A 212 1.52 -6.96 -12.49
N SER A 213 0.45 -7.13 -13.26
CA SER A 213 0.47 -6.85 -14.70
C SER A 213 0.56 -5.35 -14.99
N VAL A 214 -0.14 -4.51 -14.22
CA VAL A 214 -0.02 -3.04 -14.29
C VAL A 214 1.40 -2.60 -13.91
N CYS A 215 1.94 -3.10 -12.80
CA CYS A 215 3.30 -2.78 -12.38
C CYS A 215 4.36 -3.21 -13.42
N VAL A 216 4.23 -4.38 -14.04
CA VAL A 216 5.12 -4.82 -15.15
C VAL A 216 4.98 -3.90 -16.37
N LYS A 217 3.75 -3.63 -16.83
CA LYS A 217 3.45 -2.77 -18.00
C LYS A 217 4.06 -1.38 -17.85
N HIS A 218 3.94 -0.78 -16.67
CA HIS A 218 4.39 0.59 -16.40
C HIS A 218 5.75 0.69 -15.68
N LYS A 219 6.44 -0.44 -15.44
CA LYS A 219 7.77 -0.53 -14.78
C LYS A 219 7.80 0.01 -13.33
N VAL A 220 6.68 -0.12 -12.61
CA VAL A 220 6.55 0.26 -11.20
C VAL A 220 7.11 -0.86 -10.31
N GLY A 221 8.05 -0.55 -9.44
CA GLY A 221 8.61 -1.54 -8.50
C GLY A 221 7.68 -1.80 -7.31
N VAL A 222 7.45 -3.06 -6.94
CA VAL A 222 6.70 -3.37 -5.71
C VAL A 222 7.63 -3.42 -4.50
N LEU A 223 7.25 -2.69 -3.44
CA LEU A 223 7.84 -2.81 -2.12
C LEU A 223 6.89 -3.61 -1.22
N ALA A 224 7.18 -4.90 -1.03
CA ALA A 224 6.31 -5.81 -0.31
C ALA A 224 6.51 -5.66 1.21
N TYR A 225 5.46 -5.29 1.95
CA TYR A 225 5.45 -5.39 3.41
C TYR A 225 4.52 -6.53 3.87
N GLY A 226 4.62 -6.90 5.15
CA GLY A 226 3.79 -7.99 5.70
C GLY A 226 4.25 -9.40 5.31
N THR A 227 5.38 -9.51 4.63
CA THR A 227 6.04 -10.75 4.16
C THR A 227 6.06 -11.88 5.18
N LEU A 228 6.24 -11.56 6.47
CA LEU A 228 6.33 -12.52 7.58
C LEU A 228 5.06 -12.60 8.46
N LEU A 229 3.95 -11.97 8.05
CA LEU A 229 2.68 -11.94 8.78
C LEU A 229 2.86 -11.54 10.26
N GLY A 230 3.64 -10.48 10.53
CA GLY A 230 3.90 -10.00 11.89
C GLY A 230 4.74 -10.95 12.77
N GLY A 231 5.28 -12.02 12.18
CA GLY A 231 6.01 -13.09 12.86
C GLY A 231 5.29 -14.44 12.85
N PHE A 232 4.06 -14.54 12.31
CA PHE A 232 3.35 -15.82 12.18
C PHE A 232 4.06 -16.82 11.27
N LEU A 233 4.77 -16.36 10.23
CA LEU A 233 5.59 -17.21 9.36
C LEU A 233 6.95 -17.51 10.03
N SER A 234 6.92 -18.25 11.14
CA SER A 234 8.10 -18.70 11.88
C SER A 234 7.87 -20.02 12.62
N GLU A 235 8.95 -20.68 13.01
CA GLU A 235 8.96 -21.96 13.73
C GLU A 235 8.19 -21.89 15.06
N LYS A 236 8.10 -20.69 15.67
CA LYS A 236 7.34 -20.45 16.91
C LYS A 236 5.87 -20.87 16.80
N TRP A 237 5.28 -20.77 15.61
CA TRP A 237 3.86 -21.01 15.38
C TRP A 237 3.56 -22.34 14.71
N LEU A 238 4.59 -23.12 14.36
CA LEU A 238 4.41 -24.42 13.72
C LEU A 238 3.74 -25.42 14.67
N ASP A 239 2.66 -26.03 14.19
CA ASP A 239 1.81 -27.00 14.90
C ASP A 239 1.29 -26.50 16.27
N GLN A 240 1.20 -25.17 16.45
CA GLN A 240 0.58 -24.54 17.62
C GLN A 240 -0.93 -24.31 17.40
N PRO A 241 -1.74 -24.26 18.47
CA PRO A 241 -3.14 -23.82 18.38
C PRO A 241 -3.24 -22.34 17.94
N GLU A 242 -4.41 -21.95 17.44
CA GLU A 242 -4.70 -20.55 17.15
C GLU A 242 -4.71 -19.72 18.45
N PRO A 243 -4.14 -18.50 18.48
CA PRO A 243 -4.27 -17.61 19.62
C PRO A 243 -5.74 -17.26 19.94
N GLU A 244 -6.22 -17.69 21.09
CA GLU A 244 -7.57 -17.35 21.57
C GLU A 244 -7.68 -15.87 21.98
N ASP A 245 -6.73 -15.36 22.77
CA ASP A 245 -6.70 -13.96 23.19
C ASP A 245 -5.90 -13.07 22.22
N MET A 246 -6.62 -12.31 21.41
CA MET A 246 -6.08 -11.26 20.54
C MET A 246 -5.37 -10.14 21.29
N ASN A 247 -5.70 -9.87 22.56
CA ASN A 247 -5.09 -8.75 23.30
C ASN A 247 -3.67 -9.07 23.76
N SER A 248 -3.37 -10.34 24.04
CA SER A 248 -2.01 -10.84 24.25
C SER A 248 -1.08 -10.67 23.03
N LEU A 249 -1.65 -10.51 21.83
CA LEU A 249 -0.89 -10.32 20.60
C LEU A 249 -0.49 -8.86 20.39
N ASN A 250 0.73 -8.65 19.91
CA ASN A 250 1.17 -7.33 19.47
C ASN A 250 0.37 -6.82 18.26
N TRP A 251 0.43 -5.52 17.99
CA TRP A 251 -0.34 -4.84 16.93
C TRP A 251 -0.25 -5.54 15.56
N SER A 252 0.96 -5.93 15.14
CA SER A 252 1.18 -6.61 13.87
C SER A 252 0.53 -8.00 13.85
N LEU A 253 0.69 -8.80 14.91
CA LEU A 253 0.06 -10.13 14.99
C LEU A 253 -1.47 -10.02 14.99
N ARG A 254 -2.08 -9.03 15.65
CA ARG A 254 -3.53 -8.79 15.55
C ARG A 254 -3.97 -8.53 14.10
N LYS A 255 -3.24 -7.71 13.35
CA LYS A 255 -3.51 -7.47 11.93
C LYS A 255 -3.48 -8.77 11.13
N TYR A 256 -2.39 -9.52 11.21
CA TYR A 256 -2.18 -10.67 10.33
C TYR A 256 -2.94 -11.93 10.76
N LEU A 257 -3.47 -12.03 11.99
CA LEU A 257 -4.44 -13.09 12.29
C LEU A 257 -5.75 -12.90 11.51
N ARG A 258 -6.15 -11.65 11.20
CA ARG A 258 -7.29 -11.39 10.29
C ARG A 258 -7.00 -11.86 8.87
N PHE A 259 -5.78 -11.68 8.37
CA PHE A 259 -5.34 -12.25 7.08
C PHE A 259 -5.44 -13.77 7.07
N ILE A 260 -4.96 -14.44 8.12
CA ILE A 260 -5.04 -15.90 8.24
C ILE A 260 -6.50 -16.37 8.28
N ARG A 261 -7.37 -15.69 9.02
CA ARG A 261 -8.82 -15.98 9.06
C ARG A 261 -9.50 -15.75 7.71
N ALA A 262 -9.17 -14.68 7.00
CA ALA A 262 -9.69 -14.41 5.66
C ALA A 262 -9.23 -15.45 4.62
N ALA A 263 -8.00 -15.96 4.75
CA ALA A 263 -7.42 -16.99 3.87
C ALA A 263 -7.85 -18.44 4.20
N GLY A 264 -8.97 -18.63 4.93
CA GLY A 264 -9.52 -19.95 5.25
C GLY A 264 -9.29 -20.44 6.69
N GLY A 265 -8.58 -19.67 7.52
CA GLY A 265 -8.40 -19.96 8.94
C GLY A 265 -7.07 -20.65 9.29
N TRP A 266 -6.95 -21.04 10.56
CA TRP A 266 -5.69 -21.50 11.13
C TRP A 266 -5.23 -22.87 10.61
N GLU A 267 -6.14 -23.80 10.30
CA GLU A 267 -5.76 -25.14 9.82
C GLU A 267 -5.10 -25.10 8.41
N PRO A 268 -5.66 -24.42 7.39
CA PRO A 268 -4.97 -24.21 6.12
C PRO A 268 -3.63 -23.47 6.27
N PHE A 269 -3.58 -22.49 7.18
CA PHE A 269 -2.33 -21.77 7.49
C PHE A 269 -1.27 -22.69 8.14
N GLN A 270 -1.65 -23.63 9.00
CA GLN A 270 -0.73 -24.67 9.50
C GLN A 270 -0.29 -25.64 8.40
N GLY A 271 -1.16 -25.94 7.43
CA GLY A 271 -0.78 -26.64 6.19
C GLY A 271 0.34 -25.91 5.44
N LEU A 272 0.21 -24.59 5.29
CA LEU A 272 1.25 -23.74 4.69
C LEU A 272 2.53 -23.69 5.53
N LEU A 273 2.45 -23.55 6.85
CA LEU A 273 3.62 -23.56 7.73
C LEU A 273 4.39 -24.88 7.67
N ARG A 274 3.71 -26.03 7.64
CA ARG A 274 4.35 -27.35 7.48
C ARG A 274 5.03 -27.49 6.12
N ALA A 275 4.43 -26.99 5.04
CA ALA A 275 5.05 -26.96 3.72
C ALA A 275 6.33 -26.10 3.71
N LEU A 276 6.28 -24.89 4.29
CA LEU A 276 7.44 -24.02 4.44
C LEU A 276 8.52 -24.63 5.35
N SER A 277 8.13 -25.34 6.41
CA SER A 277 9.05 -26.04 7.32
C SER A 277 9.81 -27.17 6.62
N ALA A 278 9.14 -27.96 5.78
CA ALA A 278 9.79 -29.02 5.01
C ALA A 278 10.84 -28.45 4.02
N ILE A 279 10.55 -27.30 3.40
CA ILE A 279 11.49 -26.59 2.53
C ILE A 279 12.64 -25.98 3.34
N ALA A 280 12.35 -25.38 4.49
CA ALA A 280 13.34 -24.82 5.40
C ALA A 280 14.35 -25.89 5.87
N GLN A 281 13.86 -27.09 6.24
CA GLN A 281 14.69 -28.25 6.58
C GLN A 281 15.52 -28.74 5.39
N LYS A 282 14.93 -28.85 4.20
CA LYS A 282 15.62 -29.27 2.96
C LYS A 282 16.81 -28.36 2.61
N HIS A 283 16.66 -27.04 2.81
CA HIS A 283 17.69 -26.04 2.50
C HIS A 283 18.55 -25.64 3.72
N ASN A 284 18.29 -26.20 4.91
CA ASN A 284 18.94 -25.86 6.18
C ASN A 284 18.91 -24.36 6.52
N VAL A 285 17.73 -23.74 6.34
CA VAL A 285 17.42 -22.34 6.66
C VAL A 285 16.17 -22.24 7.54
N SER A 286 15.79 -21.04 7.96
CA SER A 286 14.55 -20.82 8.74
C SER A 286 13.30 -20.61 7.87
N ILE A 287 12.11 -20.85 8.44
CA ILE A 287 10.80 -20.58 7.81
C ILE A 287 10.68 -19.11 7.34
N PRO A 288 11.09 -18.09 8.12
CA PRO A 288 11.15 -16.71 7.63
C PRO A 288 12.02 -16.52 6.39
N ALA A 289 13.13 -17.25 6.26
CA ALA A 289 14.00 -17.17 5.09
C ALA A 289 13.30 -17.74 3.84
N VAL A 290 12.62 -18.88 3.96
CA VAL A 290 11.79 -19.47 2.88
C VAL A 290 10.66 -18.52 2.46
N ALA A 291 9.91 -17.98 3.43
CA ALA A 291 8.83 -17.04 3.15
C ALA A 291 9.32 -15.75 2.49
N THR A 292 10.47 -15.23 2.93
CA THR A 292 11.10 -14.03 2.36
C THR A 292 11.59 -14.30 0.93
N ARG A 293 12.30 -15.42 0.71
CA ARG A 293 12.79 -15.82 -0.62
C ARG A 293 11.66 -15.95 -1.63
N TYR A 294 10.59 -16.65 -1.26
CA TYR A 294 9.40 -16.80 -2.11
C TYR A 294 8.84 -15.45 -2.59
N VAL A 295 8.71 -14.46 -1.70
CA VAL A 295 8.21 -13.12 -2.07
C VAL A 295 9.23 -12.34 -2.90
N LEU A 296 10.53 -12.53 -2.65
CA LEU A 296 11.61 -11.98 -3.49
C LEU A 296 11.72 -12.63 -4.87
N ASP A 297 11.20 -13.84 -5.07
CA ASP A 297 11.21 -14.51 -6.37
C ASP A 297 10.02 -14.09 -7.26
N ILE A 298 9.03 -13.38 -6.70
CA ILE A 298 7.97 -12.73 -7.49
C ILE A 298 8.62 -11.63 -8.36
N PRO A 299 8.60 -11.72 -9.71
CA PRO A 299 9.44 -10.89 -10.58
C PRO A 299 9.24 -9.37 -10.46
N ILE A 300 8.07 -8.93 -9.98
CA ILE A 300 7.74 -7.50 -9.83
C ILE A 300 8.10 -6.94 -8.44
N VAL A 301 8.44 -7.80 -7.47
CA VAL A 301 8.88 -7.38 -6.13
C VAL A 301 10.33 -6.90 -6.20
N SER A 302 10.51 -5.58 -6.10
CA SER A 302 11.83 -4.98 -6.04
C SER A 302 12.51 -5.31 -4.71
N ALA A 303 11.79 -5.12 -3.60
CA ALA A 303 12.30 -5.42 -2.26
C ALA A 303 11.17 -5.82 -1.30
N VAL A 304 11.52 -6.54 -0.24
CA VAL A 304 10.67 -6.71 0.95
C VAL A 304 11.05 -5.72 2.04
N ILE A 305 10.08 -5.30 2.85
CA ILE A 305 10.28 -4.45 4.01
C ILE A 305 10.13 -5.31 5.27
N VAL A 306 11.22 -5.50 6.01
CA VAL A 306 11.26 -6.29 7.24
C VAL A 306 11.48 -5.37 8.43
N GLY A 307 10.67 -5.52 9.47
CA GLY A 307 10.62 -4.59 10.59
C GLY A 307 11.86 -4.66 11.47
N CYS A 308 12.41 -3.50 11.81
CA CYS A 308 13.61 -3.34 12.64
C CYS A 308 13.29 -2.45 13.84
N ARG A 309 13.55 -2.94 15.07
CA ARG A 309 13.31 -2.17 16.31
C ARG A 309 14.44 -1.21 16.68
N LEU A 310 15.59 -1.31 16.01
CA LEU A 310 16.83 -0.59 16.35
C LEU A 310 17.36 -0.84 17.79
N SER A 311 16.93 -1.93 18.44
CA SER A 311 17.52 -2.44 19.69
C SER A 311 18.81 -3.25 19.44
N ALA A 312 19.57 -3.55 20.50
CA ALA A 312 20.79 -4.36 20.42
C ALA A 312 20.60 -5.74 19.72
N GLU A 313 19.43 -6.38 19.88
CA GLU A 313 19.12 -7.66 19.23
C GLU A 313 18.81 -7.50 17.74
N SER A 314 18.52 -6.28 17.26
CA SER A 314 18.11 -6.02 15.88
C SER A 314 19.21 -6.41 14.88
N TYR A 315 20.49 -6.29 15.26
CA TYR A 315 21.59 -6.81 14.47
C TYR A 315 21.49 -8.33 14.24
N LYS A 316 21.17 -9.10 15.30
CA LYS A 316 21.01 -10.56 15.23
C LYS A 316 19.80 -10.96 14.39
N TYR A 317 18.68 -10.24 14.49
CA TYR A 317 17.51 -10.53 13.66
C TYR A 317 17.73 -10.13 12.19
N ALA A 318 18.32 -8.96 11.93
CA ALA A 318 18.64 -8.50 10.58
C ALA A 318 19.61 -9.45 9.87
N THR A 319 20.71 -9.84 10.52
CA THR A 319 21.67 -10.79 9.95
C THR A 319 21.07 -12.16 9.64
N ARG A 320 20.05 -12.63 10.37
CA ARG A 320 19.30 -13.84 9.98
C ARG A 320 18.42 -13.66 8.76
N ASN A 321 17.98 -12.45 8.43
CA ASN A 321 17.28 -12.20 7.17
C ASN A 321 18.19 -12.43 5.94
N LEU A 322 19.53 -12.47 6.12
CA LEU A 322 20.48 -12.85 5.06
C LEU A 322 20.38 -14.34 4.68
N GLU A 323 19.78 -15.19 5.53
CA GLU A 323 19.46 -16.59 5.18
C GLU A 323 18.57 -16.65 3.91
N ALA A 324 17.78 -15.62 3.61
CA ALA A 324 16.99 -15.53 2.38
C ALA A 324 17.84 -15.42 1.09
N PHE A 325 19.15 -15.18 1.21
CA PHE A 325 20.08 -15.09 0.07
C PHE A 325 21.07 -16.26 0.01
N SER A 326 20.99 -17.23 0.93
CA SER A 326 21.92 -18.37 0.97
C SER A 326 21.45 -19.59 0.16
N PHE A 327 20.27 -19.54 -0.44
CA PHE A 327 19.66 -20.64 -1.20
C PHE A 327 18.73 -20.11 -2.29
N ALA A 328 18.28 -21.01 -3.18
CA ALA A 328 17.26 -20.74 -4.18
C ALA A 328 16.16 -21.81 -4.10
N LEU A 329 14.91 -21.39 -4.28
CA LEU A 329 13.78 -22.32 -4.34
C LEU A 329 13.83 -23.12 -5.64
N SER A 330 13.75 -24.45 -5.53
CA SER A 330 13.62 -25.36 -6.67
C SER A 330 12.16 -25.48 -7.13
N GLU A 331 11.92 -25.97 -8.34
CA GLU A 331 10.54 -26.13 -8.85
C GLU A 331 9.68 -27.01 -7.94
N ASP A 332 10.26 -28.06 -7.33
CA ASP A 332 9.57 -28.90 -6.34
C ASP A 332 9.14 -28.11 -5.09
N ASP A 333 9.92 -27.11 -4.68
CA ASP A 333 9.58 -26.25 -3.53
C ASP A 333 8.41 -25.33 -3.89
N TYR A 334 8.39 -24.76 -5.10
CA TYR A 334 7.25 -24.01 -5.59
C TYR A 334 6.01 -24.89 -5.80
N VAL A 335 6.15 -26.12 -6.28
CA VAL A 335 5.04 -27.10 -6.36
C VAL A 335 4.45 -27.35 -4.97
N LEU A 336 5.30 -27.55 -3.95
CA LEU A 336 4.86 -27.78 -2.57
C LEU A 336 4.16 -26.55 -1.97
N ILE A 337 4.70 -25.35 -2.18
CA ILE A 337 4.06 -24.08 -1.76
C ILE A 337 2.70 -23.90 -2.47
N ARG A 338 2.64 -24.06 -3.80
CA ARG A 338 1.40 -23.94 -4.58
C ARG A 338 0.34 -24.97 -4.14
N LYS A 339 0.74 -26.20 -3.81
CA LYS A 339 -0.16 -27.22 -3.28
C LYS A 339 -0.72 -26.83 -1.91
N ALA A 340 0.08 -26.24 -1.02
CA ALA A 340 -0.43 -25.74 0.26
C ALA A 340 -1.37 -24.53 0.07
N GLN A 341 -1.05 -23.63 -0.87
CA GLN A 341 -1.88 -22.48 -1.22
C GLN A 341 -3.24 -22.86 -1.84
N GLN A 342 -3.40 -24.07 -2.40
CA GLN A 342 -4.70 -24.57 -2.88
C GLN A 342 -5.70 -24.86 -1.75
N ALA A 343 -5.25 -24.99 -0.51
CA ALA A 343 -6.13 -25.15 0.66
C ALA A 343 -6.56 -23.79 1.26
N LEU A 344 -5.95 -22.68 0.82
CA LEU A 344 -6.30 -21.33 1.26
C LEU A 344 -7.49 -20.79 0.45
N SER A 345 -8.30 -19.97 1.11
CA SER A 345 -9.23 -19.07 0.42
C SER A 345 -8.47 -17.86 -0.14
N ASP A 346 -8.86 -17.36 -1.31
CA ASP A 346 -8.35 -16.08 -1.79
C ASP A 346 -8.85 -14.93 -0.91
N ILE A 347 -7.94 -14.04 -0.52
CA ILE A 347 -8.30 -12.79 0.16
C ILE A 347 -9.05 -11.90 -0.85
N PRO A 348 -10.23 -11.36 -0.52
CA PRO A 348 -11.04 -10.57 -1.45
C PRO A 348 -10.39 -9.21 -1.78
N GLY A 349 -10.78 -8.67 -2.95
CA GLY A 349 -10.33 -7.37 -3.43
C GLY A 349 -8.91 -7.37 -4.03
N ASP A 350 -8.45 -6.19 -4.42
CA ASP A 350 -7.09 -5.95 -4.87
C ASP A 350 -6.19 -5.54 -3.68
N CYS A 351 -4.89 -5.38 -3.92
CA CYS A 351 -3.94 -4.90 -2.91
C CYS A 351 -4.34 -3.50 -2.39
N GLY A 352 -4.38 -3.36 -1.06
CA GLY A 352 -4.87 -2.16 -0.37
C GLY A 352 -6.35 -2.21 -0.01
N ASP A 353 -7.17 -3.08 -0.61
CA ASP A 353 -8.60 -3.17 -0.28
C ASP A 353 -8.83 -3.69 1.13
N GLU A 354 -7.85 -4.35 1.75
CA GLU A 354 -7.92 -4.75 3.16
C GLU A 354 -8.08 -3.56 4.13
N TYR A 355 -7.84 -2.35 3.64
CA TYR A 355 -8.07 -1.09 4.33
C TYR A 355 -9.40 -0.44 3.91
N ARG A 356 -9.86 -0.64 2.67
CA ARG A 356 -10.99 0.08 2.05
C ARG A 356 -12.33 -0.65 2.08
N ARG A 357 -12.33 -1.98 1.96
CA ARG A 357 -13.52 -2.80 1.73
C ARG A 357 -13.61 -3.88 2.82
N PRO A 358 -14.83 -4.26 3.28
CA PRO A 358 -15.00 -5.40 4.17
C PRO A 358 -14.55 -6.71 3.50
N PRO A 359 -13.93 -7.66 4.23
CA PRO A 359 -13.52 -7.57 5.63
C PRO A 359 -12.25 -6.74 5.81
N TYR A 360 -12.29 -5.75 6.71
CA TYR A 360 -11.13 -4.93 7.04
C TYR A 360 -10.05 -5.75 7.78
N LEU A 361 -8.86 -5.88 7.18
CA LEU A 361 -7.74 -6.65 7.74
C LEU A 361 -6.69 -5.72 8.38
N THR A 362 -7.18 -4.81 9.21
CA THR A 362 -6.40 -3.87 10.03
C THR A 362 -6.14 -4.45 11.42
N ALA A 363 -5.19 -3.92 12.19
CA ALA A 363 -4.99 -4.39 13.57
C ALA A 363 -6.18 -4.02 14.46
N ALA A 364 -6.70 -2.79 14.29
CA ALA A 364 -7.91 -2.32 14.96
C ALA A 364 -9.16 -3.11 14.52
N GLY A 365 -9.20 -3.57 13.27
CA GLY A 365 -10.36 -4.23 12.66
C GLY A 365 -11.36 -3.24 12.07
N ASP A 366 -12.63 -3.66 12.06
CA ASP A 366 -13.73 -2.82 11.63
C ASP A 366 -14.03 -1.73 12.67
N LEU A 367 -13.56 -0.52 12.39
CA LEU A 367 -13.82 0.68 13.19
C LEU A 367 -15.09 1.44 12.76
N SER A 368 -15.91 0.90 11.84
CA SER A 368 -17.11 1.60 11.33
C SER A 368 -18.15 1.91 12.41
N HIS A 369 -18.08 1.24 13.58
CA HIS A 369 -18.84 1.61 14.77
C HIS A 369 -18.58 3.05 15.26
N HIS A 370 -17.41 3.64 14.99
CA HIS A 370 -17.10 5.04 15.33
C HIS A 370 -17.61 6.05 14.28
N LEU A 371 -18.08 5.61 13.12
CA LEU A 371 -18.61 6.50 12.07
C LEU A 371 -20.09 6.85 12.27
N LYS A 372 -20.85 6.01 13.00
CA LYS A 372 -22.31 6.09 13.11
C LYS A 372 -22.81 7.41 13.70
N ASP A 373 -22.14 7.94 14.73
CA ASP A 373 -22.47 9.23 15.38
C ASP A 373 -22.43 10.44 14.42
N SER A 374 -21.74 10.32 13.27
CA SER A 374 -21.72 11.34 12.22
C SER A 374 -22.81 11.16 11.16
N GLN A 375 -23.25 9.92 10.91
CA GLN A 375 -24.19 9.58 9.83
C GLN A 375 -25.65 9.86 10.22
N ASP A 376 -26.03 9.66 11.48
CA ASP A 376 -27.41 9.89 11.95
C ASP A 376 -27.88 11.35 11.71
N LYS A 377 -26.97 12.33 11.84
CA LYS A 377 -27.25 13.76 11.57
C LYS A 377 -27.40 14.11 10.08
N ALA A 378 -26.92 13.24 9.18
CA ALA A 378 -27.13 13.38 7.74
C ALA A 378 -28.43 12.67 7.31
N ALA A 379 -28.69 11.47 7.84
CA ALA A 379 -29.87 10.66 7.54
C ALA A 379 -31.20 11.35 7.90
N GLU A 380 -31.25 12.10 9.00
CA GLU A 380 -32.45 12.89 9.37
C GLU A 380 -32.83 13.98 8.33
N ARG A 381 -31.93 14.37 7.42
CA ARG A 381 -32.21 15.36 6.38
C ARG A 381 -32.72 14.77 5.06
N SER A 382 -32.49 13.50 4.78
CA SER A 382 -32.85 12.86 3.50
C SER A 382 -34.17 12.09 3.52
N TYR A 383 -34.64 11.63 4.70
CA TYR A 383 -35.76 10.69 4.83
C TYR A 383 -37.17 11.17 4.39
N ASN A 384 -37.29 12.38 3.84
CA ASN A 384 -38.56 12.99 3.40
C ASN A 384 -38.66 13.28 1.89
N ARG A 385 -37.76 12.74 1.04
CA ARG A 385 -37.97 12.71 -0.42
C ARG A 385 -37.94 11.31 -1.00
N ARG A 386 -39.07 10.92 -1.60
CA ARG A 386 -39.15 9.85 -2.59
C ARG A 386 -39.26 10.49 -3.97
N GLU A 387 -38.13 10.93 -4.51
CA GLU A 387 -38.01 11.33 -5.91
C GLU A 387 -36.84 10.55 -6.54
N GLU A 388 -37.02 10.07 -7.76
CA GLU A 388 -35.94 9.45 -8.54
C GLU A 388 -35.01 10.54 -9.08
N ASP A 389 -34.08 11.01 -8.24
CA ASP A 389 -33.14 12.06 -8.62
C ASP A 389 -32.16 11.57 -9.70
N ARG A 390 -32.40 11.99 -10.95
CA ARG A 390 -31.50 11.76 -12.07
C ARG A 390 -30.26 12.66 -11.96
N VAL A 391 -29.18 12.12 -11.40
CA VAL A 391 -27.86 12.77 -11.44
C VAL A 391 -27.25 12.65 -12.84
N LEU A 392 -27.32 13.74 -13.61
CA LEU A 392 -26.61 13.90 -14.89
C LEU A 392 -25.27 14.57 -14.62
N TYR A 393 -24.17 13.80 -14.67
CA TYR A 393 -22.82 14.35 -14.62
C TYR A 393 -22.28 14.57 -16.04
N GLY A 394 -21.79 15.78 -16.32
CA GLY A 394 -21.50 16.22 -17.69
C GLY A 394 -20.57 17.41 -17.77
N GLU A 395 -19.52 17.45 -16.94
CA GLU A 395 -18.47 18.46 -17.04
C GLU A 395 -17.09 17.81 -17.12
N SER A 396 -16.25 18.34 -18.02
CA SER A 396 -14.81 18.06 -18.00
C SER A 396 -14.21 18.65 -16.72
N MET A 397 -13.54 17.84 -15.90
CA MET A 397 -12.85 18.31 -14.69
C MET A 397 -11.72 19.31 -15.03
N GLY A 398 -12.09 20.58 -15.06
CA GLY A 398 -11.22 21.75 -15.06
C GLY A 398 -11.53 22.65 -13.87
N ALA A 399 -11.80 22.05 -12.71
CA ALA A 399 -12.24 22.74 -11.50
C ALA A 399 -11.07 23.03 -10.53
N ASP A 400 -10.78 24.33 -10.36
CA ASP A 400 -10.09 24.97 -9.23
C ASP A 400 -8.65 24.61 -8.81
N CYS A 401 -7.80 24.16 -9.74
CA CYS A 401 -6.34 24.20 -9.59
C CYS A 401 -5.72 25.63 -9.70
N ARG A 402 -6.38 26.69 -9.20
CA ARG A 402 -5.93 28.10 -9.31
C ARG A 402 -4.72 28.48 -8.42
N LEU A 403 -4.19 27.53 -7.66
CA LEU A 403 -3.07 27.73 -6.72
C LEU A 403 -1.77 26.99 -7.13
N LEU A 404 -1.73 26.37 -8.31
CA LEU A 404 -0.49 25.77 -8.82
C LEU A 404 0.44 26.85 -9.40
N PRO A 405 1.77 26.71 -9.26
CA PRO A 405 2.72 27.60 -9.93
C PRO A 405 2.59 27.46 -11.46
N ALA A 406 2.86 28.57 -12.17
CA ALA A 406 2.50 28.76 -13.57
C ALA A 406 3.21 27.84 -14.60
N ASP A 407 4.11 26.97 -14.14
CA ASP A 407 4.89 25.99 -14.92
C ASP A 407 4.28 24.57 -14.92
N VAL A 408 3.08 24.40 -14.35
CA VAL A 408 2.43 23.10 -14.16
C VAL A 408 1.13 22.99 -14.97
N SER A 409 1.19 22.29 -16.09
CA SER A 409 -0.02 21.80 -16.78
C SER A 409 -0.76 20.81 -15.88
N ILE A 410 -2.06 21.04 -15.69
CA ILE A 410 -2.99 20.07 -15.11
C ILE A 410 -3.17 18.96 -16.16
N PRO A 411 -2.79 17.69 -15.87
CA PRO A 411 -3.07 16.60 -16.78
C PRO A 411 -4.56 16.26 -16.76
N VAL A 412 -5.09 15.81 -17.90
CA VAL A 412 -6.41 15.18 -17.94
C VAL A 412 -6.36 13.93 -17.06
N LEU A 413 -7.29 13.82 -16.12
CA LEU A 413 -7.41 12.67 -15.22
C LEU A 413 -7.72 11.41 -16.06
N GLY A 414 -6.82 10.43 -16.00
CA GLY A 414 -6.83 9.24 -16.86
C GLY A 414 -6.30 9.44 -18.28
N GLY A 415 -5.75 10.62 -18.60
CA GLY A 415 -5.09 10.91 -19.89
C GLY A 415 -6.01 10.69 -21.08
N SER A 416 -5.65 9.74 -21.95
CA SER A 416 -6.45 9.28 -23.09
C SER A 416 -7.00 7.85 -22.93
N SER A 417 -6.88 7.27 -21.74
CA SER A 417 -7.30 5.90 -21.43
C SER A 417 -8.76 5.90 -21.00
N ALA A 418 -9.64 5.34 -21.84
CA ALA A 418 -11.08 5.27 -21.57
C ALA A 418 -11.36 4.52 -20.25
N ARG A 419 -10.58 3.47 -19.97
CA ARG A 419 -10.55 2.77 -18.68
C ARG A 419 -10.28 3.70 -17.51
N SER A 420 -9.17 4.43 -17.55
CA SER A 420 -8.74 5.27 -16.45
C SER A 420 -9.69 6.46 -16.24
N GLN A 421 -10.15 7.09 -17.33
CA GLN A 421 -11.21 8.09 -17.29
C GLN A 421 -12.50 7.54 -16.66
N THR A 422 -12.87 6.28 -16.95
CA THR A 422 -14.04 5.64 -16.33
C THR A 422 -13.85 5.47 -14.83
N VAL A 423 -12.72 4.95 -14.36
CA VAL A 423 -12.42 4.82 -12.91
C VAL A 423 -12.59 6.17 -12.20
N ALA A 424 -12.01 7.22 -12.75
CA ALA A 424 -12.14 8.58 -12.23
C ALA A 424 -13.60 9.10 -12.20
N ILE A 425 -14.40 8.79 -13.24
CA ILE A 425 -15.82 9.14 -13.27
C ILE A 425 -16.59 8.39 -12.17
N LEU A 426 -16.25 7.12 -11.91
CA LEU A 426 -16.87 6.33 -10.84
C LEU A 426 -16.52 6.89 -9.44
N ASP A 427 -15.29 7.36 -9.23
CA ASP A 427 -14.89 8.06 -7.99
C ASP A 427 -15.71 9.34 -7.76
N ILE A 428 -15.91 10.15 -8.81
CA ILE A 428 -16.69 11.39 -8.75
C ILE A 428 -18.17 11.09 -8.43
N ILE A 429 -18.75 10.05 -9.05
CA ILE A 429 -20.10 9.58 -8.76
C ILE A 429 -20.20 9.08 -7.32
N ALA A 430 -19.23 8.30 -6.84
CA ALA A 430 -19.17 7.84 -5.47
C ALA A 430 -19.07 9.01 -4.46
N HIS A 431 -18.31 10.06 -4.78
CA HIS A 431 -18.23 11.28 -3.98
C HIS A 431 -19.60 11.97 -3.88
N ALA A 432 -20.26 12.19 -5.03
CA ALA A 432 -21.55 12.87 -5.08
C ALA A 432 -22.63 12.12 -4.29
N ILE A 433 -22.69 10.79 -4.44
CA ILE A 433 -23.64 9.94 -3.70
C ILE A 433 -23.33 9.96 -2.19
N LYS A 434 -22.05 9.85 -1.81
CA LYS A 434 -21.62 9.92 -0.40
C LYS A 434 -21.93 11.27 0.24
N ALA A 435 -21.80 12.37 -0.50
CA ALA A 435 -22.17 13.71 -0.04
C ALA A 435 -23.68 13.88 0.23
N LEU A 436 -24.53 13.05 -0.42
CA LEU A 436 -25.96 12.96 -0.17
C LEU A 436 -26.32 11.94 0.95
N GLY A 437 -25.32 11.28 1.54
CA GLY A 437 -25.50 10.28 2.60
C GLY A 437 -25.77 8.85 2.09
N GLY A 438 -25.66 8.61 0.77
CA GLY A 438 -25.81 7.29 0.16
C GLY A 438 -24.50 6.53 -0.05
N THR A 439 -24.62 5.40 -0.75
CA THR A 439 -23.55 4.46 -1.11
C THR A 439 -23.70 4.01 -2.57
N LEU A 440 -22.66 3.42 -3.18
CA LEU A 440 -22.78 2.88 -4.54
C LEU A 440 -23.82 1.74 -4.65
N SER A 441 -24.09 1.02 -3.57
CA SER A 441 -25.16 0.02 -3.47
C SER A 441 -26.58 0.60 -3.53
N ASP A 442 -26.76 1.92 -3.39
CA ASP A 442 -28.06 2.58 -3.54
C ASP A 442 -28.36 2.94 -5.01
N VAL A 443 -27.40 2.75 -5.93
CA VAL A 443 -27.60 2.98 -7.36
C VAL A 443 -28.36 1.80 -7.97
N VAL A 444 -29.53 2.09 -8.55
CA VAL A 444 -30.42 1.06 -9.12
C VAL A 444 -30.12 0.76 -10.59
N ARG A 445 -29.60 1.75 -11.34
CA ARG A 445 -29.33 1.64 -12.79
C ARG A 445 -28.26 2.63 -13.21
N THR A 446 -27.34 2.20 -14.06
CA THR A 446 -26.28 3.04 -14.63
C THR A 446 -26.37 3.02 -16.15
N ARG A 447 -26.43 4.20 -16.79
CA ARG A 447 -26.35 4.35 -18.25
C ARG A 447 -25.09 5.12 -18.60
N VAL A 448 -24.26 4.55 -19.47
CA VAL A 448 -22.98 5.15 -19.88
C VAL A 448 -23.02 5.46 -21.36
N ILE A 449 -22.81 6.72 -21.71
CA ILE A 449 -22.76 7.17 -23.10
C ILE A 449 -21.29 7.31 -23.48
N VAL A 450 -20.86 6.53 -24.46
CA VAL A 450 -19.47 6.40 -24.89
C VAL A 450 -19.32 7.02 -26.28
N ARG A 451 -18.19 7.69 -26.52
CA ARG A 451 -17.93 8.33 -27.82
C ARG A 451 -17.41 7.37 -28.89
N ASN A 452 -16.56 6.42 -28.51
CA ASN A 452 -15.98 5.45 -29.44
C ASN A 452 -16.52 4.05 -29.10
N GLU A 453 -17.04 3.35 -30.10
CA GLU A 453 -17.57 1.98 -29.95
C GLU A 453 -16.55 0.99 -29.37
N GLN A 454 -15.27 1.17 -29.69
CA GLN A 454 -14.16 0.32 -29.23
C GLN A 454 -13.97 0.37 -27.71
N ASP A 455 -14.34 1.47 -27.05
CA ASP A 455 -14.19 1.63 -25.60
C ASP A 455 -15.35 0.95 -24.83
N CYS A 456 -16.49 0.70 -25.48
CA CYS A 456 -17.72 0.25 -24.81
C CYS A 456 -17.55 -1.04 -24.01
N GLU A 457 -16.80 -2.03 -24.52
CA GLU A 457 -16.64 -3.31 -23.86
C GLU A 457 -15.80 -3.18 -22.57
N GLU A 458 -14.72 -2.42 -22.59
CA GLU A 458 -13.86 -2.20 -21.42
C GLU A 458 -14.58 -1.37 -20.35
N ILE A 459 -15.27 -0.30 -20.76
CA ILE A 459 -16.08 0.54 -19.89
C ILE A 459 -17.20 -0.30 -19.23
N SER A 460 -17.91 -1.12 -20.00
CA SER A 460 -19.01 -1.94 -19.45
C SER A 460 -18.52 -2.97 -18.43
N ARG A 461 -17.37 -3.62 -18.67
CA ARG A 461 -16.75 -4.53 -17.69
C ARG A 461 -16.32 -3.81 -16.41
N LEU A 462 -15.81 -2.59 -16.50
CA LEU A 462 -15.42 -1.78 -15.34
C LEU A 462 -16.63 -1.42 -14.48
N VAL A 463 -17.69 -0.89 -15.10
CA VAL A 463 -18.89 -0.49 -14.39
C VAL A 463 -19.58 -1.70 -13.77
N GLY A 464 -19.63 -2.85 -14.45
CA GLY A 464 -20.23 -4.08 -13.93
C GLY A 464 -19.45 -4.73 -12.78
N ALA A 465 -18.16 -4.42 -12.63
CA ALA A 465 -17.36 -4.89 -11.49
C ALA A 465 -17.61 -4.06 -10.22
N GLU A 466 -18.04 -2.80 -10.35
CA GLU A 466 -18.27 -1.87 -9.24
C GLU A 466 -19.76 -1.68 -8.89
N TYR A 467 -20.64 -1.79 -9.89
CA TYR A 467 -22.09 -1.64 -9.77
C TYR A 467 -22.75 -2.95 -10.16
N LEU A 468 -23.32 -3.67 -9.19
CA LEU A 468 -24.08 -4.92 -9.39
C LEU A 468 -25.48 -4.60 -9.96
N VAL A 469 -25.53 -3.95 -11.13
CA VAL A 469 -26.73 -3.38 -11.74
C VAL A 469 -26.80 -3.63 -13.24
N GLU A 470 -27.99 -3.52 -13.83
CA GLU A 470 -28.19 -3.53 -15.27
C GLU A 470 -27.48 -2.32 -15.93
N ILE A 471 -26.55 -2.61 -16.85
CA ILE A 471 -25.74 -1.60 -17.54
C ILE A 471 -26.17 -1.50 -19.00
N GLU A 472 -26.56 -0.29 -19.39
CA GLU A 472 -26.71 0.10 -20.79
C GLU A 472 -25.54 1.00 -21.19
N ALA A 473 -24.64 0.47 -22.02
CA ALA A 473 -23.62 1.25 -22.71
C ALA A 473 -24.12 1.60 -24.13
N GLU A 474 -24.10 2.88 -24.47
CA GLU A 474 -24.50 3.38 -25.79
C GLU A 474 -23.34 4.10 -26.48
N ALA A 475 -22.96 3.66 -27.67
CA ALA A 475 -22.01 4.38 -28.52
C ALA A 475 -22.72 5.39 -29.43
N CYS A 476 -22.29 6.65 -29.39
CA CYS A 476 -22.79 7.70 -30.29
C CYS A 476 -22.10 7.65 -31.66
N LEU A 477 -22.60 6.82 -32.58
CA LEU A 477 -22.26 6.89 -33.99
C LEU A 477 -23.04 8.06 -34.63
N GLY A 478 -22.39 8.83 -35.51
CA GLY A 478 -22.90 10.14 -35.95
C GLY A 478 -24.29 10.10 -36.62
N PHE A 479 -25.16 11.05 -36.27
CA PHE A 479 -26.50 11.28 -36.85
C PHE A 479 -27.32 9.99 -37.17
N ASN A 480 -27.89 9.41 -36.11
CA ASN A 480 -28.97 8.41 -36.06
C ASN A 480 -28.60 6.93 -35.85
N GLU A 481 -27.34 6.57 -35.59
CA GLU A 481 -26.99 5.19 -35.20
C GLU A 481 -26.52 5.12 -33.74
N VAL A 482 -27.17 4.26 -32.95
CA VAL A 482 -26.84 4.02 -31.54
C VAL A 482 -26.59 2.52 -31.37
N PHE A 483 -25.35 2.16 -31.07
CA PHE A 483 -25.02 0.79 -30.72
C PHE A 483 -25.28 0.57 -29.22
N ARG A 484 -26.04 -0.47 -28.86
CA ARG A 484 -26.37 -0.82 -27.48
C ARG A 484 -25.67 -2.10 -27.06
N LEU A 485 -24.92 -2.02 -25.97
CA LEU A 485 -24.47 -3.18 -25.22
C LEU A 485 -25.26 -3.24 -23.90
N SER A 486 -25.93 -4.36 -23.66
CA SER A 486 -26.56 -4.68 -22.38
C SER A 486 -25.86 -5.89 -21.78
N LEU A 487 -25.31 -5.74 -20.57
CA LEU A 487 -24.75 -6.84 -19.79
C LEU A 487 -25.70 -7.12 -18.60
N PRO A 488 -26.04 -8.40 -18.33
CA PRO A 488 -26.89 -8.80 -17.21
C PRO A 488 -26.15 -8.82 -15.87
#